data_AF-A0A6I9NKF2-F1
#
_entry.id   AF-A0A6I9NKF2-F1
#
_cell.length_a   1.000
_cell.length_b   1.000
_cell.length_c   1.000
_cell.angle_alpha   90.00
_cell.angle_beta   90.00
_cell.angle_gamma   90.00
#
_symmetry.space_group_name_H-M   'P 1'
#
loop_
_entity.id
_entity.type
_entity.pdbx_description
1 polymer ?
#
loop_
_entity_poly.entity_id
_entity_poly.type
_entity_poly.pdbx_seq_one_letter_code
_entity_poly.pdbx_strand_id
1 'polypeptide(L)'
;MEANQIAGDGLAGTQKEASLRALMLRTGYQLLQENGQRRYGGPPPSWDGPPPERGSEIFVGKLPRDLFEDELVPLCEKFGKIYEVRMMMDFNGNNRGYAFVTFSNKLEAKAAMKQLNNYEIRNGRLLGVCASVDNCRLFVGGIPKTKKRGEILSEMRKVTDGVLDVIVYPSAADKSKNRGFAFVEYESHRAAAMARRKLLP
;
A
#
# COMPACT_ATOMS: atom_id res chain seq x y z
N MET A 1 3.57 14.22 26.00
CA MET A 1 3.98 12.89 26.48
C MET A 1 2.71 12.14 26.81
N GLU A 2 2.17 11.42 25.84
CA GLU A 2 1.09 10.46 26.07
C GLU A 2 1.48 9.21 25.30
N ALA A 3 1.99 8.24 26.04
CA ALA A 3 2.27 6.90 25.56
C ALA A 3 0.92 6.25 25.26
N ASN A 4 0.63 6.08 23.98
CA ASN A 4 -0.61 5.45 23.55
C ASN A 4 -0.56 3.96 23.87
N GLN A 5 -1.62 3.51 24.52
CA GLN A 5 -1.81 2.18 25.06
C GLN A 5 -1.60 1.07 24.03
N ILE A 6 -0.92 0.03 24.50
CA ILE A 6 -0.74 -1.28 23.87
C ILE A 6 -2.11 -1.82 23.47
N ALA A 7 -2.41 -1.78 22.16
CA ALA A 7 -3.51 -2.55 21.60
C ALA A 7 -3.10 -4.03 21.68
N GLY A 8 -3.84 -4.81 22.46
CA GLY A 8 -3.55 -6.22 22.70
C GLY A 8 -3.44 -7.02 21.41
N ASP A 9 -2.28 -7.63 21.21
CA ASP A 9 -2.02 -8.62 20.17
C ASP A 9 -2.95 -9.83 20.36
N GLY A 10 -3.92 -10.00 19.47
CA GLY A 10 -4.76 -11.20 19.38
C GLY A 10 -4.00 -12.46 18.92
N LEU A 11 -2.66 -12.46 18.97
CA LEU A 11 -1.77 -13.53 18.52
C LEU A 11 -0.83 -14.05 19.61
N ALA A 12 -0.82 -13.43 20.79
CA ALA A 12 0.08 -13.81 21.88
C ALA A 12 -0.10 -15.29 22.28
N GLY A 13 0.96 -16.08 22.11
CA GLY A 13 1.03 -17.49 22.54
C GLY A 13 0.58 -18.54 21.52
N THR A 14 0.32 -18.16 20.26
CA THR A 14 -0.15 -19.11 19.22
C THR A 14 0.98 -19.68 18.36
N GLN A 15 0.76 -20.86 17.74
CA GLN A 15 1.69 -21.43 16.75
C GLN A 15 1.99 -20.45 15.60
N LYS A 16 1.03 -19.60 15.23
CA LYS A 16 1.17 -18.58 14.19
C LYS A 16 2.15 -17.49 14.58
N GLU A 17 2.14 -17.06 15.84
CA GLU A 17 3.11 -16.10 16.36
C GLU A 17 4.53 -16.67 16.36
N ALA A 18 4.68 -17.96 16.69
CA ALA A 18 5.96 -18.65 16.60
C ALA A 18 6.46 -18.73 15.14
N SER A 19 5.59 -19.06 14.18
CA SER A 19 5.94 -19.07 12.74
C SER A 19 6.35 -17.69 12.23
N LEU A 20 5.62 -16.63 12.62
CA LEU A 20 5.96 -15.25 12.25
C LEU A 20 7.30 -14.81 12.86
N ARG A 21 7.55 -15.13 14.14
CA ARG A 21 8.85 -14.88 14.79
C ARG A 21 9.99 -15.64 14.09
N ALA A 22 9.77 -16.91 13.74
CA ALA A 22 10.75 -17.71 13.01
C ALA A 22 11.04 -17.12 11.62
N LEU A 23 10.01 -16.63 10.92
CA LEU A 23 10.18 -15.93 9.66
C LEU A 23 11.07 -14.69 9.84
N MET A 24 10.75 -13.82 10.82
CA MET A 24 11.52 -12.60 11.10
C MET A 24 12.98 -12.91 11.46
N LEU A 25 13.22 -13.94 12.27
CA LEU A 25 14.58 -14.35 12.64
C LEU A 25 15.37 -14.88 11.43
N ARG A 26 14.71 -15.68 10.59
CA ARG A 26 15.32 -16.27 9.37
C ARG A 26 15.70 -15.20 8.37
N THR A 27 14.84 -14.22 8.14
CA THR A 27 15.02 -13.25 7.06
C THR A 27 15.65 -11.93 7.53
N GLY A 28 15.57 -11.63 8.83
CA GLY A 28 15.98 -10.35 9.41
C GLY A 28 14.99 -9.21 9.17
N TYR A 29 13.83 -9.47 8.57
CA TYR A 29 12.81 -8.46 8.28
C TYR A 29 12.01 -8.14 9.54
N GLN A 30 11.65 -6.87 9.70
CA GLN A 30 10.77 -6.43 10.75
C GLN A 30 9.31 -6.54 10.34
N LEU A 31 8.42 -6.73 11.32
CA LEU A 31 6.97 -6.72 11.14
C LEU A 31 6.39 -5.57 11.97
N LEU A 32 5.78 -4.58 11.32
CA LEU A 32 5.22 -3.39 11.95
C LEU A 32 3.75 -3.23 11.60
N GLN A 33 2.88 -3.04 12.60
CA GLN A 33 1.46 -2.84 12.39
C GLN A 33 1.06 -1.38 12.66
N GLU A 34 0.52 -0.70 11.65
CA GLU A 34 0.07 0.70 11.71
C GLU A 34 -1.26 0.86 10.97
N ASN A 35 -2.24 1.51 11.59
CA ASN A 35 -3.51 1.91 10.93
C ASN A 35 -4.25 0.75 10.21
N GLY A 36 -4.22 -0.47 10.76
CA GLY A 36 -4.84 -1.65 10.15
C GLY A 36 -4.06 -2.21 8.95
N GLN A 37 -2.78 -1.86 8.82
CA GLN A 37 -1.86 -2.48 7.87
C GLN A 37 -0.71 -3.11 8.65
N ARG A 38 -0.38 -4.37 8.36
CA ARG A 38 0.82 -5.02 8.86
C ARG A 38 1.84 -5.10 7.74
N ARG A 39 3.02 -4.55 8.00
CA ARG A 39 4.11 -4.36 7.04
C ARG A 39 5.27 -5.26 7.43
N TYR A 40 5.58 -6.21 6.56
CA TYR A 40 6.79 -7.02 6.63
C TYR A 40 7.85 -6.39 5.73
N GLY A 41 8.98 -5.98 6.30
CA GLY A 41 10.07 -5.34 5.57
C GLY A 41 9.91 -3.84 5.32
N GLY A 42 10.37 -3.43 4.14
CA GLY A 42 10.48 -2.05 3.70
C GLY A 42 11.66 -1.30 4.33
N PRO A 43 12.90 -1.44 3.82
CA PRO A 43 13.43 -2.28 2.75
C PRO A 43 14.03 -3.61 3.29
N PRO A 44 14.61 -4.49 2.43
CA PRO A 44 15.35 -5.67 2.90
C PRO A 44 16.50 -5.32 3.85
N PRO A 45 16.90 -6.21 4.79
CA PRO A 45 18.15 -6.06 5.52
C PRO A 45 19.30 -5.91 4.53
N SER A 46 20.20 -4.94 4.77
CA SER A 46 21.29 -4.55 3.86
C SER A 46 20.90 -3.91 2.51
N TRP A 47 19.65 -3.46 2.34
CA TRP A 47 19.29 -2.71 1.15
C TRP A 47 19.78 -1.26 1.21
N ASP A 48 20.70 -0.92 0.30
CA ASP A 48 21.24 0.44 0.13
C ASP A 48 20.77 1.08 -1.20
N GLY A 49 19.89 0.39 -1.93
CA GLY A 49 19.33 0.88 -3.19
C GLY A 49 18.15 1.84 -3.01
N PRO A 50 17.73 2.54 -4.07
CA PRO A 50 16.49 3.28 -4.06
C PRO A 50 15.28 2.33 -3.87
N PRO A 51 14.09 2.86 -3.51
CA PRO A 51 12.87 2.09 -3.52
C PRO A 51 12.59 1.48 -4.91
N PRO A 52 11.95 0.30 -4.99
CA PRO A 52 11.62 -0.33 -6.26
C PRO A 52 10.76 0.57 -7.14
N GLU A 53 11.00 0.49 -8.44
CA GLU A 53 10.27 1.28 -9.42
C GLU A 53 8.79 0.86 -9.54
N ARG A 54 7.94 1.78 -10.04
CA ARG A 54 6.51 1.53 -10.26
C ARG A 54 6.27 0.29 -11.12
N GLY A 55 5.32 -0.55 -10.70
CA GLY A 55 5.03 -1.84 -11.34
C GLY A 55 5.82 -3.02 -10.75
N SER A 56 6.63 -2.78 -9.71
CA SER A 56 7.26 -3.86 -8.92
C SER A 56 6.34 -4.40 -7.82
N GLU A 57 5.10 -3.89 -7.71
CA GLU A 57 4.12 -4.30 -6.71
C GLU A 57 2.97 -5.09 -7.34
N ILE A 58 2.57 -6.17 -6.68
CA ILE A 58 1.42 -7.00 -7.04
C ILE A 58 0.34 -6.91 -5.96
N PHE A 59 -0.92 -7.03 -6.37
CA PHE A 59 -2.04 -7.26 -5.48
C PHE A 59 -2.27 -8.76 -5.36
N VAL A 60 -2.38 -9.26 -4.13
CA VAL A 60 -2.72 -10.65 -3.81
C VAL A 60 -4.03 -10.66 -3.03
N GLY A 61 -5.11 -11.12 -3.66
CA GLY A 61 -6.43 -11.22 -3.07
C GLY A 61 -6.92 -12.65 -2.91
N LYS A 62 -8.13 -12.78 -2.37
CA LYS A 62 -8.75 -14.08 -1.99
C LYS A 62 -7.92 -14.86 -0.97
N LEU A 63 -7.15 -14.14 -0.13
CA LEU A 63 -6.43 -14.76 0.97
C LEU A 63 -7.43 -15.37 1.97
N PRO A 64 -7.20 -16.60 2.45
CA PRO A 64 -7.88 -17.10 3.65
C PRO A 64 -7.68 -16.11 4.80
N ARG A 65 -8.74 -15.81 5.56
CA ARG A 65 -8.74 -14.74 6.59
C ARG A 65 -7.69 -14.92 7.69
N ASP A 66 -7.23 -16.15 7.88
CA ASP A 66 -6.32 -16.57 8.92
C ASP A 66 -4.91 -16.88 8.38
N LEU A 67 -4.66 -16.59 7.09
CA LEU A 67 -3.35 -16.73 6.43
C LEU A 67 -2.52 -15.46 6.65
N PHE A 68 -1.25 -15.62 6.99
CA PHE A 68 -0.37 -14.49 7.29
C PHE A 68 0.94 -14.54 6.50
N GLU A 69 1.85 -13.63 6.83
CA GLU A 69 3.12 -13.43 6.14
C GLU A 69 4.00 -14.69 6.21
N ASP A 70 3.90 -15.51 7.26
CA ASP A 70 4.61 -16.79 7.38
C ASP A 70 4.29 -17.79 6.27
N GLU A 71 3.08 -17.74 5.70
CA GLU A 71 2.69 -18.56 4.55
C GLU A 71 2.88 -17.83 3.21
N LEU A 72 2.57 -16.53 3.17
CA LEU A 72 2.63 -15.75 1.92
C LEU A 72 4.07 -15.44 1.49
N VAL A 73 4.94 -15.08 2.43
CA VAL A 73 6.33 -14.68 2.14
C VAL A 73 7.13 -15.82 1.50
N PRO A 74 7.16 -17.06 2.05
CA PRO A 74 7.90 -18.15 1.42
C PRO A 74 7.41 -18.52 0.01
N LEU A 75 6.13 -18.24 -0.29
CA LEU A 75 5.59 -18.44 -1.63
C LEU A 75 6.10 -17.36 -2.58
N CYS A 76 6.05 -16.09 -2.18
CA CYS A 76 6.49 -14.96 -3.00
C CYS A 76 8.02 -14.92 -3.18
N GLU A 77 8.81 -15.30 -2.17
CA GLU A 77 10.29 -15.33 -2.23
C GLU A 77 10.83 -16.22 -3.36
N LYS A 78 10.06 -17.19 -3.86
CA LYS A 78 10.42 -18.04 -5.00
C LYS A 78 10.58 -17.28 -6.32
N PHE A 79 9.99 -16.09 -6.42
CA PHE A 79 9.98 -15.30 -7.66
C PHE A 79 10.93 -14.12 -7.64
N GLY A 80 11.46 -13.76 -6.47
CA GLY A 80 12.31 -12.59 -6.34
C GLY A 80 12.49 -12.12 -4.90
N LYS A 81 13.39 -11.15 -4.72
CA LYS A 81 13.62 -10.54 -3.41
C LYS A 81 12.44 -9.64 -3.06
N ILE A 82 11.74 -9.96 -1.98
CA ILE A 82 10.63 -9.15 -1.48
C ILE A 82 11.20 -7.88 -0.86
N TYR A 83 10.77 -6.72 -1.34
CA TYR A 83 11.07 -5.44 -0.72
C TYR A 83 10.15 -5.17 0.48
N GLU A 84 8.86 -5.44 0.31
CA GLU A 84 7.83 -5.19 1.32
C GLU A 84 6.62 -6.11 1.09
N VAL A 85 6.01 -6.62 2.16
CA VAL A 85 4.62 -7.12 2.13
C VAL A 85 3.76 -6.23 3.01
N ARG A 86 2.65 -5.72 2.47
CA ARG A 86 1.63 -4.98 3.22
C ARG A 86 0.35 -5.81 3.28
N MET A 87 0.11 -6.46 4.41
CA MET A 87 -1.11 -7.19 4.68
C MET A 87 -2.14 -6.28 5.33
N MET A 88 -3.36 -6.25 4.80
CA MET A 88 -4.42 -5.44 5.37
C MET A 88 -5.10 -6.22 6.48
N MET A 89 -5.16 -5.65 7.69
CA MET A 89 -5.65 -6.32 8.89
C MET A 89 -7.00 -5.73 9.32
N ASP A 90 -7.89 -6.57 9.83
CA ASP A 90 -9.09 -6.13 10.53
C ASP A 90 -8.83 -5.93 12.04
N PHE A 91 -9.83 -5.41 12.74
CA PHE A 91 -9.73 -5.15 14.18
C PHE A 91 -9.74 -6.42 15.02
N ASN A 92 -10.07 -7.57 14.42
CA ASN A 92 -10.13 -8.87 15.08
C ASN A 92 -8.78 -9.62 14.96
N GLY A 93 -7.75 -9.00 14.37
CA GLY A 93 -6.43 -9.59 14.16
C GLY A 93 -6.34 -10.54 12.95
N ASN A 94 -7.39 -10.63 12.13
CA ASN A 94 -7.37 -11.38 10.88
C ASN A 94 -6.98 -10.48 9.71
N ASN A 95 -6.56 -11.08 8.59
CA ASN A 95 -6.36 -10.29 7.38
C ASN A 95 -7.71 -9.95 6.72
N ARG A 96 -7.73 -8.91 5.87
CA ARG A 96 -8.92 -8.45 5.13
C ARG A 96 -9.16 -9.20 3.82
N GLY A 97 -8.49 -10.33 3.62
CA GLY A 97 -8.56 -11.15 2.42
C GLY A 97 -7.61 -10.72 1.29
N TYR A 98 -6.72 -9.76 1.55
CA TYR A 98 -5.75 -9.30 0.56
C TYR A 98 -4.49 -8.67 1.17
N ALA A 99 -3.42 -8.66 0.37
CA ALA A 99 -2.13 -8.05 0.66
C ALA A 99 -1.53 -7.45 -0.62
N PHE A 100 -0.56 -6.56 -0.44
CA PHE A 100 0.30 -6.05 -1.51
C PHE A 100 1.72 -6.58 -1.29
N VAL A 101 2.35 -7.04 -2.37
CA VAL A 101 3.73 -7.55 -2.31
C VAL A 101 4.56 -6.75 -3.30
N THR A 102 5.53 -6.01 -2.77
CA THR A 102 6.50 -5.25 -3.56
C THR A 102 7.77 -6.06 -3.68
N PHE A 103 8.18 -6.35 -4.91
CA PHE A 103 9.44 -6.99 -5.25
C PHE A 103 10.54 -5.96 -5.48
N SER A 104 11.78 -6.44 -5.56
CA SER A 104 12.94 -5.57 -5.84
C SER A 104 12.90 -4.95 -7.24
N ASN A 105 12.21 -5.60 -8.20
CA ASN A 105 12.07 -5.12 -9.57
C ASN A 105 10.78 -5.62 -10.25
N LYS A 106 10.44 -5.03 -11.41
CA LYS A 106 9.20 -5.35 -12.16
C LYS A 106 9.17 -6.74 -12.76
N LEU A 107 10.33 -7.32 -13.10
CA LEU A 107 10.39 -8.64 -13.74
C LEU A 107 9.97 -9.73 -12.75
N GLU A 108 10.45 -9.63 -11.50
CA GLU A 108 10.05 -10.49 -10.38
C GLU A 108 8.54 -10.39 -10.12
N ALA A 109 8.01 -9.15 -10.03
CA ALA A 109 6.58 -8.92 -9.86
C ALA A 109 5.75 -9.57 -10.99
N LYS A 110 6.19 -9.41 -12.24
CA LYS A 110 5.50 -10.00 -13.41
C LYS A 110 5.55 -11.53 -13.39
N ALA A 111 6.66 -12.12 -13.00
CA ALA A 111 6.80 -13.56 -12.84
C ALA A 111 5.86 -14.09 -11.75
N ALA A 112 5.84 -13.43 -10.59
CA ALA A 112 4.95 -13.76 -9.48
C ALA A 112 3.47 -13.67 -9.91
N MET A 113 3.05 -12.60 -10.59
CA MET A 113 1.67 -12.49 -11.10
C MET A 113 1.26 -13.66 -11.98
N LYS A 114 2.12 -14.05 -12.91
CA LYS A 114 1.81 -15.12 -13.88
C LYS A 114 1.65 -16.47 -13.19
N GLN A 115 2.48 -16.74 -12.18
CA GLN A 115 2.55 -18.06 -11.55
C GLN A 115 1.63 -18.18 -10.32
N LEU A 116 1.35 -17.08 -9.63
CA LEU A 116 0.54 -17.08 -8.41
C LEU A 116 -0.95 -16.82 -8.67
N ASN A 117 -1.31 -16.26 -9.81
CA ASN A 117 -2.72 -16.11 -10.14
C ASN A 117 -3.36 -17.49 -10.36
N ASN A 118 -4.45 -17.78 -9.62
CA ASN A 118 -5.07 -19.10 -9.50
C ASN A 118 -4.17 -20.17 -8.86
N TYR A 119 -3.12 -19.79 -8.12
CA TYR A 119 -2.37 -20.74 -7.31
C TYR A 119 -3.19 -21.19 -6.11
N GLU A 120 -3.22 -22.50 -5.86
CA GLU A 120 -3.91 -23.09 -4.72
C GLU A 120 -3.00 -23.05 -3.48
N ILE A 121 -3.24 -22.09 -2.59
CA ILE A 121 -2.43 -21.90 -1.38
C ILE A 121 -2.78 -22.87 -0.26
N ARG A 122 -4.06 -23.27 -0.20
CA ARG A 122 -4.61 -24.29 0.69
C ARG A 122 -5.73 -25.02 -0.06
N ASN A 123 -6.09 -26.22 0.36
CA ASN A 123 -7.12 -27.04 -0.29
C ASN A 123 -8.41 -26.22 -0.58
N GLY A 124 -8.77 -26.10 -1.86
CA GLY A 124 -9.91 -25.33 -2.37
C GLY A 124 -9.78 -23.80 -2.31
N ARG A 125 -8.59 -23.26 -2.03
CA ARG A 125 -8.35 -21.81 -1.88
C ARG A 125 -7.35 -21.31 -2.91
N LEU A 126 -7.88 -20.71 -3.97
CA LEU A 126 -7.12 -20.11 -5.05
C LEU A 126 -6.85 -18.63 -4.79
N LEU A 127 -5.61 -18.21 -4.99
CA LEU A 127 -5.20 -16.81 -4.95
C LEU A 127 -5.68 -16.07 -6.20
N GLY A 128 -6.11 -14.82 -6.04
CA GLY A 128 -6.28 -13.88 -7.14
C GLY A 128 -5.11 -12.92 -7.16
N VAL A 129 -4.28 -12.96 -8.20
CA VAL A 129 -3.09 -12.10 -8.29
C VAL A 129 -3.13 -11.24 -9.55
N CYS A 130 -2.96 -9.94 -9.38
CA CYS A 130 -2.91 -8.98 -10.48
C CYS A 130 -1.91 -7.84 -10.21
N ALA A 131 -1.69 -6.99 -11.22
CA ALA A 131 -0.82 -5.84 -11.06
C ALA A 131 -1.42 -4.88 -10.04
N SER A 132 -0.59 -4.37 -9.12
CA SER A 132 -1.06 -3.32 -8.22
C SER A 132 -1.35 -2.05 -9.03
N VAL A 133 -2.48 -1.42 -8.74
CA VAL A 133 -2.90 -0.19 -9.41
C VAL A 133 -2.58 1.00 -8.51
N ASP A 134 -1.56 1.75 -8.90
CA ASP A 134 -1.14 2.98 -8.21
C ASP A 134 -2.16 4.10 -8.40
N ASN A 135 -3.20 4.15 -7.56
CA ASN A 135 -4.15 5.26 -7.53
C ASN A 135 -3.55 6.51 -6.86
N CYS A 136 -2.55 7.11 -7.50
CA CYS A 136 -1.81 8.29 -7.02
C CYS A 136 -2.49 9.64 -7.35
N ARG A 137 -3.58 9.64 -8.12
CA ARG A 137 -4.30 10.86 -8.50
C ARG A 137 -5.61 10.96 -7.73
N LEU A 138 -5.84 12.10 -7.07
CA LEU A 138 -7.08 12.41 -6.37
C LEU A 138 -7.89 13.43 -7.15
N PHE A 139 -9.20 13.26 -7.15
CA PHE A 139 -10.12 14.32 -7.54
C PHE A 139 -10.41 15.18 -6.31
N VAL A 140 -10.27 16.50 -6.44
CA VAL A 140 -10.61 17.48 -5.41
C VAL A 140 -11.64 18.45 -5.99
N GLY A 141 -12.89 18.34 -5.52
CA GLY A 141 -13.99 19.21 -5.90
C GLY A 141 -14.17 20.40 -4.94
N GLY A 142 -15.12 21.28 -5.24
CA GLY A 142 -15.44 22.42 -4.38
C GLY A 142 -14.38 23.54 -4.39
N ILE A 143 -13.48 23.53 -5.38
CA ILE A 143 -12.43 24.55 -5.48
C ILE A 143 -13.04 25.85 -6.00
N PRO A 144 -12.75 27.02 -5.39
CA PRO A 144 -13.18 28.30 -5.92
C PRO A 144 -12.70 28.51 -7.37
N LYS A 145 -13.63 28.86 -8.27
CA LYS A 145 -13.38 28.94 -9.73
C LYS A 145 -12.30 29.97 -10.14
N THR A 146 -11.95 30.89 -9.25
CA THR A 146 -10.92 31.91 -9.45
C THR A 146 -9.50 31.41 -9.17
N LYS A 147 -9.35 30.35 -8.37
CA LYS A 147 -8.04 29.83 -7.95
C LYS A 147 -7.27 29.21 -9.11
N LYS A 148 -5.97 29.52 -9.19
CA LYS A 148 -5.06 28.99 -10.21
C LYS A 148 -4.32 27.75 -9.71
N ARG A 149 -3.71 27.01 -10.64
CA ARG A 149 -2.90 25.81 -10.37
C ARG A 149 -1.90 26.02 -9.23
N GLY A 150 -1.12 27.11 -9.27
CA GLY A 150 -0.10 27.40 -8.26
C GLY A 150 -0.66 27.61 -6.85
N GLU A 151 -1.81 28.28 -6.73
CA GLU A 151 -2.47 28.47 -5.44
C GLU A 151 -3.01 27.15 -4.89
N ILE A 152 -3.69 26.37 -5.73
CA ILE A 152 -4.24 25.06 -5.34
C ILE A 152 -3.09 24.13 -4.91
N LEU A 153 -1.99 24.09 -5.67
CA LEU A 153 -0.82 23.31 -5.32
C LEU A 153 -0.24 23.71 -3.96
N SER A 154 -0.13 25.01 -3.69
CA SER A 154 0.37 25.53 -2.41
C SER A 154 -0.55 25.11 -1.25
N GLU A 155 -1.87 25.23 -1.40
CA GLU A 155 -2.83 24.79 -0.37
C GLU A 155 -2.78 23.28 -0.16
N MET A 156 -2.73 22.48 -1.22
CA MET A 156 -2.65 21.02 -1.10
C MET A 156 -1.39 20.57 -0.37
N ARG A 157 -0.25 21.23 -0.60
CA ARG A 157 1.03 20.94 0.08
C ARG A 157 1.02 21.33 1.57
N LYS A 158 0.19 22.29 1.99
CA LYS A 158 0.04 22.64 3.42
C LYS A 158 -0.77 21.57 4.18
N VAL A 159 -1.72 20.94 3.50
CA VAL A 159 -2.66 20.00 4.14
C VAL A 159 -2.21 18.56 3.99
N THR A 160 -1.58 18.17 2.88
CA THR A 160 -1.24 16.78 2.57
C THR A 160 0.21 16.63 2.12
N ASP A 161 0.83 15.51 2.50
CA ASP A 161 2.21 15.20 2.16
C ASP A 161 2.32 14.52 0.78
N GLY A 162 3.48 14.66 0.13
CA GLY A 162 3.80 13.95 -1.11
C GLY A 162 3.08 14.47 -2.37
N VAL A 163 2.60 15.72 -2.38
CA VAL A 163 1.96 16.34 -3.55
C VAL A 163 3.02 16.71 -4.60
N LEU A 164 2.98 16.04 -5.74
CA LEU A 164 3.83 16.33 -6.90
C LEU A 164 3.27 17.47 -7.74
N ASP A 165 2.00 17.36 -8.16
CA ASP A 165 1.40 18.29 -9.10
C ASP A 165 -0.12 18.44 -8.92
N VAL A 166 -0.66 19.48 -9.53
CA VAL A 166 -2.10 19.74 -9.64
C VAL A 166 -2.46 20.02 -11.10
N ILE A 167 -3.43 19.27 -11.63
CA ILE A 167 -4.00 19.45 -12.96
C ILE A 167 -5.34 20.17 -12.81
N VAL A 168 -5.46 21.33 -13.45
CA VAL A 168 -6.67 22.15 -13.42
C VAL A 168 -7.19 22.32 -14.84
N TYR A 169 -8.48 22.05 -15.03
CA TYR A 169 -9.13 22.28 -16.32
C TYR A 169 -9.80 23.66 -16.34
N PRO A 170 -9.57 24.46 -17.40
CA PRO A 170 -10.26 25.74 -17.56
C PRO A 170 -11.75 25.54 -17.85
N SER A 171 -12.57 26.48 -17.39
CA SER A 171 -14.00 26.51 -17.67
C SER A 171 -14.24 26.71 -19.17
N ALA A 172 -15.27 26.04 -19.69
CA ALA A 172 -15.67 26.19 -21.09
C ALA A 172 -16.26 27.58 -21.38
N ALA A 173 -16.95 28.17 -20.39
CA ALA A 173 -17.55 29.50 -20.52
C ALA A 173 -16.54 30.64 -20.33
N ASP A 174 -15.50 30.41 -19.52
CA ASP A 174 -14.50 31.42 -19.19
C ASP A 174 -13.14 30.74 -19.00
N LYS A 175 -12.26 30.84 -20.00
CA LYS A 175 -10.93 30.21 -19.97
C LYS A 175 -10.03 30.76 -18.85
N SER A 176 -10.38 31.91 -18.25
CA SER A 176 -9.66 32.45 -17.09
C SER A 176 -10.03 31.75 -15.78
N LYS A 177 -11.15 31.03 -15.72
CA LYS A 177 -11.62 30.33 -14.52
C LYS A 177 -11.37 28.83 -14.61
N ASN A 178 -11.29 28.16 -13.47
CA ASN A 178 -11.28 26.70 -13.40
C ASN A 178 -12.71 26.11 -13.38
N ARG A 179 -12.83 24.79 -13.52
CA ARG A 179 -14.12 24.07 -13.53
C ARG A 179 -14.72 23.75 -12.15
N GLY A 180 -14.17 24.31 -11.07
CA GLY A 180 -14.60 24.04 -9.70
C GLY A 180 -13.97 22.78 -9.09
N PHE A 181 -12.97 22.20 -9.77
CA PHE A 181 -12.24 21.02 -9.31
C PHE A 181 -10.82 21.01 -9.87
N ALA A 182 -9.98 20.16 -9.28
CA ALA A 182 -8.65 19.83 -9.76
C ALA A 182 -8.34 18.36 -9.52
N PHE A 183 -7.34 17.85 -10.24
CA PHE A 183 -6.72 16.57 -9.92
C PHE A 183 -5.38 16.81 -9.25
N VAL A 184 -5.15 16.16 -8.12
CA VAL A 184 -3.91 16.28 -7.35
C VAL A 184 -3.13 14.99 -7.51
N GLU A 185 -1.90 15.08 -8.00
CA GLU A 185 -1.00 13.96 -8.19
C GLU A 185 -0.04 13.82 -7.01
N TYR A 186 0.06 12.62 -6.48
CA TYR A 186 0.93 12.28 -5.38
C TYR A 186 2.08 11.39 -5.83
N GLU A 187 3.18 11.46 -5.09
CA GLU A 187 4.39 10.67 -5.36
C GLU A 187 4.16 9.17 -5.24
N SER A 188 3.28 8.75 -4.33
CA SER A 188 3.00 7.35 -4.02
C SER A 188 1.52 7.10 -3.75
N HIS A 189 1.10 5.84 -3.92
CA HIS A 189 -0.25 5.41 -3.56
C HIS A 189 -0.54 5.65 -2.07
N ARG A 190 0.47 5.43 -1.21
CA ARG A 190 0.37 5.70 0.24
C ARG A 190 0.07 7.17 0.52
N ALA A 191 0.82 8.09 -0.09
CA ALA A 191 0.59 9.53 0.05
C ALA A 191 -0.84 9.91 -0.41
N ALA A 192 -1.28 9.41 -1.57
CA ALA A 192 -2.64 9.63 -2.05
C ALA A 192 -3.73 9.03 -1.14
N ALA A 193 -3.49 7.85 -0.55
CA ALA A 193 -4.42 7.22 0.38
C ALA A 193 -4.54 7.99 1.70
N MET A 194 -3.41 8.44 2.25
CA MET A 194 -3.38 9.27 3.47
C MET A 194 -4.04 10.63 3.22
N ALA A 195 -3.77 11.25 2.07
CA ALA A 195 -4.43 12.47 1.66
C ALA A 195 -5.95 12.30 1.55
N ARG A 196 -6.45 11.22 0.91
CA ARG A 196 -7.89 10.92 0.87
C ARG A 196 -8.49 10.85 2.27
N ARG A 197 -7.85 10.13 3.18
CA ARG A 197 -8.32 9.98 4.56
C ARG A 197 -8.31 11.30 5.34
N LYS A 198 -7.38 12.20 5.03
CA LYS A 198 -7.27 13.52 5.69
C LYS A 198 -8.25 14.55 5.11
N LEU A 199 -8.57 14.45 3.83
CA LEU A 199 -9.42 15.41 3.11
C LEU A 199 -10.92 15.08 3.20
N LEU A 200 -11.28 13.81 3.43
CA LEU A 200 -12.66 13.40 3.69
C LEU A 200 -12.85 13.16 5.20
N PRO A 201 -13.56 14.04 5.92
CA PRO A 201 -13.92 13.82 7.32
C PRO A 201 -14.96 12.70 7.50
#